data_AF-A0A0E2BBL0-F1
#
_entry.id   AF-A0A0E2BBL0-F1
#
_cell.length_a   1.000
_cell.length_b   1.000
_cell.length_c   1.000
_cell.angle_alpha   90.00
_cell.angle_beta   90.00
_cell.angle_gamma   90.00
#
_symmetry.space_group_name_H-M   'P 1'
#
loop_
_entity.id
_entity.type
_entity.pdbx_description
1 polymer ?
#
loop_
_entity_poly.entity_id
_entity_poly.type
_entity_poly.pdbx_seq_one_letter_code
_entity_poly.pdbx_strand_id
1 'polypeptide(L)' 'MIITNGEECKDFIRITLRYKTLVSFARDADINYDYLSKSLNGQHSYTEVREALKKFGVPFRLGSSRHTPAKKRRRVA' A
#
# COMPACT_ATOMS: atom_id res chain seq x y z
N MET A 1 12.92 -0.44 -6.42
CA MET A 1 12.37 0.71 -5.65
C MET A 1 11.13 0.20 -4.91
N ILE A 2 11.08 0.31 -3.58
CA ILE A 2 9.92 -0.13 -2.78
C ILE A 2 9.09 1.10 -2.43
N ILE A 3 7.84 1.13 -2.87
CA ILE A 3 6.93 2.23 -2.60
C ILE A 3 6.31 2.02 -1.22
N THR A 4 6.50 2.99 -0.33
CA THR A 4 5.88 3.00 1.00
C THR A 4 4.79 4.06 1.14
N ASN A 5 4.71 5.00 0.20
CA ASN A 5 3.70 6.05 0.16
C ASN A 5 2.51 5.63 -0.72
N GLY A 6 1.30 5.83 -0.21
CA GLY A 6 0.06 5.61 -0.94
C GLY A 6 -0.02 6.37 -2.26
N GLU A 7 0.36 7.65 -2.24
CA GLU A 7 0.26 8.53 -3.41
C GLU A 7 1.19 8.07 -4.53
N GLU A 8 2.45 7.74 -4.21
CA GLU A 8 3.39 7.18 -5.18
C GLU A 8 2.90 5.85 -5.76
N CYS A 9 2.19 5.04 -4.97
CA CYS A 9 1.63 3.78 -5.48
C CYS A 9 0.44 4.04 -6.43
N LYS A 10 -0.36 5.07 -6.18
CA LYS A 10 -1.43 5.49 -7.11
C LYS A 10 -0.83 5.96 -8.44
N ASP A 11 0.24 6.74 -8.39
CA ASP A 11 0.93 7.21 -9.59
C ASP A 11 1.64 6.07 -10.33
N PHE A 12 2.24 5.11 -9.62
CA PHE A 12 2.82 3.93 -10.26
C PHE A 12 1.77 3.10 -11.01
N ILE A 13 0.59 2.88 -10.42
CA ILE A 13 -0.51 2.16 -11.09
C ILE A 13 -0.98 2.94 -12.33
N ARG A 14 -1.03 4.28 -12.26
CA ARG A 14 -1.42 5.13 -13.40
C ARG A 14 -0.37 5.17 -14.51
N ILE A 15 0.90 5.29 -14.16
CA ILE A 15 2.01 5.48 -15.10
C ILE A 15 2.50 4.14 -15.64
N THR A 16 2.83 3.20 -14.75
CA THR A 16 3.46 1.92 -15.10
C THR A 16 2.44 0.93 -15.63
N LEU A 17 1.33 0.75 -14.91
CA LEU A 17 0.28 -0.19 -15.34
C LEU A 17 -0.71 0.42 -16.34
N ARG A 18 -0.57 1.72 -16.65
CA ARG A 18 -1.41 2.46 -17.61
C ARG A 18 -2.91 2.40 -17.31
N TYR A 19 -3.32 2.15 -16.07
CA TYR A 19 -4.73 2.23 -15.69
C TYR A 19 -5.17 3.69 -15.55
N LYS A 20 -6.26 4.06 -16.23
CA LYS A 20 -6.86 5.40 -16.10
C LYS A 20 -7.33 5.70 -14.67
N THR A 21 -7.83 4.68 -13.97
CA THR A 21 -8.34 4.84 -12.60
C THR A 21 -7.96 3.64 -11.75
N LEU A 22 -7.83 3.87 -10.44
CA LEU A 22 -7.65 2.81 -9.45
C LEU A 22 -8.86 1.86 -9.40
N VAL A 23 -10.06 2.35 -9.77
CA VAL A 23 -11.27 1.53 -9.85
C VAL A 23 -11.14 0.49 -10.96
N SER A 24 -10.59 0.88 -12.11
CA SER A 24 -10.31 -0.05 -13.21
C SER A 24 -9.32 -1.13 -12.78
N PHE A 25 -8.26 -0.75 -12.07
CA PHE A 25 -7.31 -1.70 -11.49
C PHE A 25 -7.98 -2.62 -10.47
N ALA A 26 -8.80 -2.09 -9.56
CA ALA A 26 -9.50 -2.88 -8.55
C ALA A 26 -10.43 -3.93 -9.18
N ARG A 27 -11.15 -3.55 -10.25
CA ARG A 27 -11.98 -4.49 -11.03
C ARG A 27 -11.14 -5.58 -11.71
N ASP A 28 -10.03 -5.20 -12.31
CA ASP A 28 -9.16 -6.15 -13.03
C ASP A 28 -8.42 -7.10 -12.09
N ALA A 29 -8.08 -6.61 -10.90
CA ALA A 29 -7.47 -7.36 -9.83
C ALA A 29 -8.47 -8.17 -8.98
N ASP A 30 -9.77 -8.07 -9.26
CA ASP A 30 -10.85 -8.69 -8.49
C ASP A 30 -10.79 -8.35 -6.99
N ILE A 31 -10.51 -7.08 -6.66
CA ILE A 31 -10.43 -6.58 -5.29
C ILE A 31 -11.40 -5.42 -5.05
N ASN A 32 -11.78 -5.23 -3.79
CA ASN A 32 -12.62 -4.10 -3.41
C ASN A 32 -11.84 -2.77 -3.50
N TYR A 33 -12.39 -1.81 -4.24
CA TYR A 33 -11.82 -0.46 -4.36
C TYR A 33 -11.67 0.25 -3.01
N ASP A 34 -12.60 0.06 -2.09
CA ASP A 34 -12.55 0.66 -0.75
C ASP A 34 -11.35 0.13 0.05
N TYR A 35 -11.08 -1.17 -0.07
CA TYR A 35 -9.93 -1.82 0.56
C TYR A 35 -8.62 -1.34 -0.05
N LEU A 36 -8.57 -1.23 -1.38
CA LEU A 36 -7.44 -0.66 -2.08
C LEU A 36 -7.17 0.78 -1.60
N SER A 37 -8.20 1.64 -1.57
CA SER A 37 -8.08 3.03 -1.14
C SER A 37 -7.56 3.15 0.30
N LYS A 38 -8.11 2.36 1.23
CA LYS A 38 -7.66 2.30 2.64
C LYS A 38 -6.23 1.78 2.80
N SER A 39 -5.84 0.76 2.03
CA SER A 39 -4.46 0.25 1.97
C SER A 39 -3.49 1.30 1.46
N LEU A 40 -3.85 1.99 0.38
CA LEU A 40 -2.99 3.03 -0.18
C LEU A 40 -2.87 4.21 0.78
N ASN A 41 -3.96 4.65 1.41
CA ASN A 41 -3.94 5.75 2.38
C ASN A 41 -3.26 5.39 3.72
N GLY A 42 -2.71 4.18 3.86
CA GLY A 42 -2.01 3.74 5.07
C GLY A 42 -2.92 3.48 6.28
N GLN A 43 -4.25 3.41 6.08
CA GLN A 43 -5.20 3.22 7.17
C GLN A 43 -5.29 1.76 7.61
N HIS A 44 -5.39 0.84 6.65
CA HIS A 44 -5.54 -0.58 6.93
C HIS A 44 -4.87 -1.42 5.86
N SER A 45 -4.13 -2.46 6.26
CA SER A 45 -3.48 -3.39 5.32
C SER A 45 -4.37 -4.58 5.04
N TYR A 46 -4.93 -4.66 3.83
CA TYR A 46 -5.68 -5.82 3.38
C TYR A 46 -4.77 -6.83 2.66
N THR A 47 -4.89 -8.11 3.03
CA THR A 47 -4.12 -9.20 2.41
C THR A 47 -4.41 -9.29 0.91
N GLU A 48 -5.68 -9.22 0.52
CA GLU A 48 -6.12 -9.28 -0.88
C GLU A 48 -5.48 -8.18 -1.74
N VAL A 49 -5.41 -6.94 -1.22
CA VAL A 49 -4.76 -5.82 -1.91
C VAL A 49 -3.27 -6.09 -2.08
N ARG A 50 -2.61 -6.68 -1.07
CA ARG A 50 -1.19 -7.00 -1.12
C ARG A 50 -0.89 -8.12 -2.12
N GLU A 51 -1.76 -9.12 -2.20
CA GLU A 51 -1.65 -10.20 -3.19
C GLU A 51 -1.91 -9.70 -4.61
N ALA A 52 -2.92 -8.86 -4.81
CA ALA A 52 -3.18 -8.19 -6.07
C ALA A 52 -1.95 -7.37 -6.51
N LEU A 53 -1.45 -6.47 -5.67
CA LEU A 53 -0.28 -5.65 -6.00
C LEU A 53 0.94 -6.52 -6.35
N LYS A 54 1.16 -7.62 -5.63
CA LYS A 54 2.22 -8.60 -5.94
C LYS A 54 1.99 -9.29 -7.29
N LYS A 55 0.76 -9.70 -7.60
CA LYS A 55 0.38 -10.33 -8.87
C LYS A 55 0.61 -9.41 -10.07
N PHE A 56 0.34 -8.11 -9.91
CA PHE A 56 0.58 -7.10 -10.93
C PHE A 56 2.01 -6.51 -10.91
N GLY A 57 2.90 -7.05 -10.07
CA GLY A 57 4.30 -6.62 -10.01
C GLY A 57 4.50 -5.21 -9.44
N VAL A 58 3.52 -4.65 -8.74
CA VAL A 58 3.63 -3.35 -8.09
C VAL A 58 4.49 -3.51 -6.83
N PRO A 59 5.66 -2.85 -6.75
CA PRO A 59 6.56 -2.98 -5.61
C PRO A 59 6.09 -2.14 -4.42
N PHE A 60 4.81 -2.27 -4.04
CA PHE A 60 4.23 -1.61 -2.89
C PHE A 60 4.44 -2.44 -1.65
N ARG A 61 5.09 -1.84 -0.66
CA ARG A 61 5.18 -2.41 0.68
C ARG A 61 4.53 -1.40 1.58
N LEU A 62 3.29 -1.68 1.99
CA LEU A 62 2.69 -1.02 3.14
C LEU A 62 3.74 -1.11 4.24
N GLY A 63 4.35 0.04 4.55
CA GLY A 63 5.21 0.12 5.71
C GLY A 63 4.34 -0.40 6.83
N SER A 64 4.72 -1.54 7.43
CA SER A 64 4.21 -1.87 8.75
C SER A 64 4.33 -0.56 9.49
N SER A 65 3.19 0.03 9.87
CA SER A 65 3.19 1.16 10.77
C SER A 65 4.10 0.68 11.88
N ARG A 66 5.33 1.19 11.90
CA ARG A 66 6.16 1.11 13.06
C ARG A 66 5.39 2.03 13.99
N HIS A 67 4.37 1.48 14.65
CA HIS A 67 4.34 1.53 16.09
C HIS A 67 5.71 1.05 16.53
N THR A 68 6.73 1.91 16.38
CA THR A 68 7.82 1.96 17.32
C THR A 68 7.10 2.16 18.65
N PRO A 69 7.00 1.16 19.55
CA PRO A 69 6.92 1.53 20.94
C PRO A 69 8.14 2.41 21.14
N ALA A 70 7.91 3.69 21.44
CA ALA A 70 8.98 4.61 21.77
C ALA A 70 9.90 3.86 22.74
N LYS A 71 11.13 3.56 22.31
CA LYS A 71 12.16 2.98 23.16
C LYS A 71 12.39 4.02 24.24
N LYS A 72 11.65 3.87 25.34
CA LYS A 72 11.78 4.66 26.56
C LYS A 72 13.24 4.47 26.97
N ARG A 73 14.08 5.48 26.71
CA ARG A 73 15.46 5.53 27.23
C ARG A 73 15.34 5.37 28.74
N ARG A 74 15.60 4.16 29.26
CA ARG A 74 15.95 4.00 30.66
C ARG A 74 17.29 4.71 30.82
N ARG A 75 17.25 5.97 31.28
CA ARG A 75 18.37 6.53 32.04
C ARG A 75 18.48 5.64 33.27
N VAL A 76 19.52 4.83 33.31
CA VAL A 76 20.00 4.26 34.57
C VAL A 76 20.94 5.32 35.14
N ALA A 77 20.67 5.65 36.41
CA ALA A 77 21.38 6.60 37.23
C ALA A 77 22.83 6.17 37.47
#